data_AF-A0A3D1GDQ1-F1
#
_entry.id   AF-A0A3D1GDQ1-F1
#
_cell.length_a   1.000
_cell.length_b   1.000
_cell.length_c   1.000
_cell.angle_alpha   90.00
_cell.angle_beta   90.00
_cell.angle_gamma   90.00
#
_symmetry.space_group_name_H-M   'P 1'
#
loop_
_entity.id
_entity.type
_entity.pdbx_description
1 polymer ?
#
loop_
_entity_poly.entity_id
_entity_poly.type
_entity_poly.pdbx_seq_one_letter_code
_entity_poly.pdbx_strand_id
1 'polypeptide(L)'
;MKRTITYSLVTIGLFALTAAVLVFRPVPIVTEKNAIVETGIVKSIFGTENKDVIFVLENNDRTFYINRGQEMGLEISELQRKLIGDEIVIKYPKYWTPLDWNNKIRHISKVEFDDEVLFNELKN
;
A
#
# COMPACT_ATOMS: atom_id res chain seq x y z
N MET A 1 -16.33 35.80 -25.22
CA MET A 1 -16.40 34.39 -25.62
C MET A 1 -15.02 33.73 -25.74
N LYS A 2 -14.13 34.14 -26.67
CA LYS A 2 -12.79 33.52 -26.82
C LYS A 2 -11.93 33.56 -25.54
N ARG A 3 -11.85 34.71 -24.86
CA ARG A 3 -11.10 34.85 -23.59
C ARG A 3 -11.62 33.96 -22.47
N THR A 4 -12.94 33.85 -22.33
CA THR A 4 -13.58 32.97 -21.34
C THR A 4 -13.24 31.51 -21.60
N ILE A 5 -13.31 31.07 -22.87
CA ILE A 5 -12.88 29.71 -23.27
C ILE A 5 -11.41 29.49 -22.93
N THR A 6 -10.53 30.45 -23.24
CA THR A 6 -9.11 30.37 -22.88
C THR A 6 -8.91 30.21 -21.38
N TYR A 7 -9.58 31.01 -20.55
CA TYR A 7 -9.47 30.90 -19.09
C TYR A 7 -9.99 29.55 -18.57
N SER A 8 -11.13 29.07 -19.08
CA SER A 8 -11.65 27.75 -18.71
C SER A 8 -10.66 26.63 -19.05
N LEU A 9 -10.03 26.67 -20.24
CA LEU A 9 -9.03 25.69 -20.63
C LEU A 9 -7.77 25.75 -19.75
N VAL A 10 -7.30 26.96 -19.40
CA VAL A 10 -6.16 27.13 -18.49
C VAL A 10 -6.48 26.56 -17.11
N THR A 11 -7.68 26.84 -16.58
CA THR A 11 -8.10 26.32 -15.28
C THR A 11 -8.21 24.80 -15.29
N ILE A 12 -8.80 24.20 -16.33
CA ILE A 12 -8.88 22.74 -16.49
C ILE A 12 -7.47 22.14 -16.61
N GLY A 13 -6.59 22.75 -17.39
CA GLY A 13 -5.21 22.30 -17.54
C GLY A 13 -4.45 22.33 -16.22
N LEU A 14 -4.59 23.40 -15.43
CA LEU A 14 -3.97 23.48 -14.12
C LEU A 14 -4.53 22.43 -13.16
N PHE A 15 -5.85 22.22 -13.16
CA PHE A 15 -6.48 21.18 -12.36
C PHE A 15 -5.96 19.78 -12.74
N ALA A 16 -5.93 19.47 -14.03
CA ALA A 16 -5.40 18.20 -14.53
C ALA A 16 -3.92 17.99 -14.14
N LEU A 17 -3.10 19.04 -14.22
CA LEU A 17 -1.70 18.99 -13.79
C LEU A 17 -1.58 18.72 -12.29
N THR A 18 -2.38 19.39 -11.45
CA THR A 18 -2.36 19.15 -10.00
C THR A 18 -2.80 17.72 -9.65
N ALA A 19 -3.85 17.21 -10.30
CA ALA A 19 -4.30 15.83 -10.13
C ALA A 19 -3.21 14.84 -10.55
N ALA A 20 -2.54 15.08 -11.68
CA ALA A 20 -1.44 14.25 -12.15
C ALA A 20 -0.28 14.20 -11.13
N VAL A 21 0.12 15.36 -10.58
CA VAL A 21 1.18 15.41 -9.54
C VAL A 21 0.80 14.60 -8.31
N LEU A 22 -0.47 14.64 -7.89
CA LEU A 22 -0.95 13.86 -6.74
C LEU A 22 -1.01 12.35 -7.02
N VAL A 23 -1.41 11.96 -8.23
CA VAL A 23 -1.54 10.55 -8.63
C VAL A 23 -0.17 9.90 -8.85
N PHE A 24 0.76 10.60 -9.51
CA PHE A 24 2.09 10.06 -9.85
C PHE A 24 3.14 10.28 -8.76
N ARG A 25 2.76 10.83 -7.61
CA ARG A 25 3.66 10.94 -6.46
C ARG A 25 4.02 9.51 -5.97
N PRO A 26 5.31 9.19 -5.79
CA PRO A 26 5.72 7.88 -5.31
C PRO A 26 5.25 7.64 -3.86
N VAL A 27 5.03 6.37 -3.52
CA VAL A 27 4.79 5.94 -2.13
C VAL A 27 6.04 6.28 -1.32
N PRO A 28 5.90 6.99 -0.18
CA PRO A 28 7.07 7.40 0.60
C PRO A 28 7.67 6.21 1.34
N ILE A 29 8.99 6.03 1.22
CA ILE A 29 9.75 5.08 2.03
C ILE A 29 10.09 5.75 3.36
N VAL A 30 9.67 5.15 4.48
CA VAL A 30 9.80 5.71 5.83
C VAL A 30 10.76 4.89 6.70
N THR A 31 11.22 5.48 7.79
CA THR A 31 11.95 4.78 8.86
C THR A 31 10.96 4.07 9.79
N GLU A 32 11.42 3.06 10.54
CA GLU A 32 10.64 2.33 11.56
C GLU A 32 9.81 3.24 12.48
N LYS A 33 10.42 4.28 13.05
CA LYS A 33 9.74 5.25 13.96
C LYS A 33 8.55 5.98 13.32
N ASN A 34 8.57 6.15 12.00
CA ASN A 34 7.59 6.93 11.26
C ASN A 34 6.56 6.05 10.54
N ALA A 35 6.69 4.72 10.64
CA ALA A 35 5.72 3.79 10.09
C ALA A 35 4.48 3.74 10.99
N ILE A 36 3.32 3.63 10.36
CA ILE A 36 2.08 3.25 11.04
C ILE A 36 2.16 1.76 11.31
N VAL A 37 1.79 1.36 12.53
CA VAL A 37 1.74 -0.04 12.97
C VAL A 37 0.28 -0.46 13.02
N GLU A 38 -0.02 -1.62 12.43
CA GLU A 38 -1.33 -2.22 12.44
C GLU A 38 -1.20 -3.72 12.72
N THR A 39 -1.98 -4.22 13.67
CA THR A 39 -2.03 -5.64 14.02
C THR A 39 -3.37 -6.23 13.62
N GLY A 40 -3.40 -7.53 13.31
CA GLY A 40 -4.64 -8.24 13.07
C GLY A 40 -4.43 -9.68 12.63
N ILE A 41 -5.52 -10.45 12.75
CA ILE A 41 -5.58 -11.85 12.35
C ILE A 41 -5.67 -11.92 10.82
N VAL A 42 -4.80 -12.71 10.20
CA VAL A 42 -4.80 -12.89 8.75
C VAL A 42 -5.98 -13.77 8.32
N LYS A 43 -6.86 -13.20 7.52
CA LYS A 43 -8.00 -13.90 6.91
C LYS A 43 -7.62 -14.61 5.61
N SER A 44 -6.86 -13.94 4.75
CA SER A 44 -6.42 -14.52 3.48
C SER A 44 -5.14 -13.86 2.96
N ILE A 45 -4.38 -14.65 2.21
CA ILE A 45 -3.20 -14.20 1.47
C ILE A 45 -3.32 -14.72 0.04
N PHE A 46 -3.01 -13.89 -0.96
CA PHE A 46 -2.98 -14.32 -2.36
C PHE A 46 -2.03 -13.46 -3.21
N GLY A 47 -1.61 -14.01 -4.35
CA GLY A 47 -0.76 -13.32 -5.31
C GLY A 47 -1.54 -12.61 -6.41
N THR A 48 -0.95 -11.59 -7.02
CA THR A 48 -1.46 -10.95 -8.25
C THR A 48 -0.65 -11.36 -9.48
N GLU A 49 -1.17 -11.07 -10.68
CA GLU A 49 -0.42 -11.25 -11.94
C GLU A 49 0.89 -10.44 -11.96
N ASN A 50 0.88 -9.27 -11.30
CA ASN A 50 2.04 -8.38 -11.16
C ASN A 50 3.05 -8.83 -10.10
N LYS A 51 2.88 -10.04 -9.54
CA LYS A 51 3.77 -10.63 -8.53
C LYS A 51 3.70 -9.97 -7.16
N ASP A 52 2.63 -9.23 -6.88
CA ASP A 52 2.36 -8.69 -5.55
C ASP A 52 1.87 -9.78 -4.61
N VAL A 53 2.02 -9.54 -3.30
CA VAL A 53 1.43 -10.37 -2.24
C VAL A 53 0.38 -9.53 -1.53
N ILE A 54 -0.85 -10.02 -1.48
CA ILE A 54 -1.98 -9.34 -0.84
C ILE A 54 -2.28 -10.00 0.50
N PHE A 55 -2.50 -9.19 1.54
CA PHE A 55 -2.97 -9.59 2.85
C PHE A 55 -4.33 -8.96 3.13
N VAL A 56 -5.26 -9.77 3.63
CA VAL A 56 -6.56 -9.33 4.15
C VAL A 56 -6.64 -9.75 5.61
N LEU A 57 -6.97 -8.81 6.49
CA LEU A 57 -7.13 -9.06 7.92
C LEU A 57 -8.62 -9.24 8.28
N GLU A 58 -8.92 -9.91 9.38
CA GLU A 58 -10.32 -10.08 9.84
C GLU A 58 -10.93 -8.79 10.38
N ASN A 59 -10.11 -7.93 10.98
CA ASN A 59 -10.53 -6.77 11.77
C ASN A 59 -10.79 -5.50 10.96
N ASN A 60 -10.49 -5.48 9.66
CA ASN A 60 -10.76 -4.35 8.79
C ASN A 60 -11.09 -4.79 7.35
N ASP A 61 -11.61 -3.85 6.55
CA ASP A 61 -11.88 -4.05 5.13
C ASP A 61 -10.77 -3.51 4.22
N ARG A 62 -9.57 -3.29 4.78
CA ARG A 62 -8.41 -2.79 4.03
C ARG A 62 -7.68 -3.92 3.34
N THR A 63 -7.15 -3.59 2.17
CA THR A 63 -6.24 -4.45 1.42
C THR A 63 -4.81 -3.97 1.66
N PHE A 64 -4.00 -4.84 2.24
CA PHE A 64 -2.57 -4.60 2.38
C PHE A 64 -1.81 -5.34 1.29
N TYR A 65 -0.77 -4.75 0.72
CA TYR A 65 0.00 -5.39 -0.34
C TYR A 65 1.49 -5.15 -0.21
N ILE A 66 2.28 -6.16 -0.56
CA ILE A 66 3.72 -6.03 -0.81
C ILE A 66 3.93 -6.00 -2.31
N ASN A 67 4.39 -4.87 -2.82
CA ASN A 67 4.71 -4.70 -4.24
C ASN A 67 5.81 -5.66 -4.67
N ARG A 68 5.58 -6.46 -5.71
CA ARG A 68 6.53 -7.47 -6.22
C ARG A 68 7.05 -8.45 -5.15
N GLY A 69 6.28 -8.68 -4.08
CA GLY A 69 6.73 -9.53 -2.97
C GLY A 69 7.14 -10.94 -3.41
N GLN A 70 6.47 -11.53 -4.40
CA GLN A 70 6.82 -12.87 -4.91
C GLN A 70 8.19 -12.90 -5.57
N GLU A 71 8.61 -11.81 -6.22
CA GLU A 71 9.97 -11.70 -6.81
C GLU A 71 11.04 -11.55 -5.74
N MET A 72 10.66 -11.10 -4.54
CA MET A 72 11.53 -10.97 -3.37
C MET A 72 11.62 -12.28 -2.57
N GLY A 73 11.07 -13.37 -3.08
CA GLY A 73 11.11 -14.70 -2.45
C GLY A 73 9.94 -14.99 -1.51
N LEU A 74 8.94 -14.12 -1.43
CA LEU A 74 7.73 -14.38 -0.66
C LEU A 74 6.82 -15.36 -1.39
N GLU A 75 6.92 -16.64 -1.03
CA GLU A 75 6.10 -17.70 -1.61
C GLU A 75 4.70 -17.70 -0.98
N ILE A 76 3.65 -17.68 -1.82
CA ILE A 76 2.26 -17.51 -1.37
C ILE A 76 1.80 -18.70 -0.52
N SER A 77 2.10 -19.93 -0.93
CA SER A 77 1.62 -21.13 -0.22
C SER A 77 2.27 -21.29 1.17
N GLU A 78 3.53 -20.88 1.31
CA GLU A 78 4.25 -20.83 2.57
C GLU A 78 3.66 -19.77 3.49
N LEU A 79 3.44 -18.55 3.00
CA LEU A 79 2.79 -17.49 3.77
C LEU A 79 1.39 -17.89 4.22
N GLN A 80 0.59 -18.48 3.33
CA GLN A 80 -0.76 -18.97 3.66
C GLN A 80 -0.71 -20.01 4.78
N ARG A 81 0.18 -21.00 4.67
CA ARG A 81 0.34 -22.06 5.68
C ARG A 81 0.83 -21.52 7.02
N LYS A 82 1.69 -20.49 7.00
CA LYS A 82 2.33 -19.94 8.20
C LYS A 82 1.48 -18.92 8.94
N LEU A 83 0.62 -18.16 8.23
CA LEU A 83 0.03 -16.93 8.79
C LEU A 83 -1.49 -16.93 8.85
N ILE A 84 -2.21 -17.72 8.03
CA ILE A 84 -3.68 -17.67 8.04
C ILE A 84 -4.22 -18.14 9.40
N GLY A 85 -5.06 -17.30 10.02
CA GLY A 85 -5.64 -17.55 11.34
C GLY A 85 -4.80 -17.00 12.49
N ASP A 86 -3.59 -16.51 12.22
CA ASP A 86 -2.68 -15.97 13.23
C ASP A 86 -2.61 -14.44 13.16
N GLU A 87 -2.23 -13.82 14.29
CA GLU A 87 -2.02 -12.38 14.38
C GLU A 87 -0.63 -11.99 13.86
N ILE A 88 -0.59 -10.99 12.99
CA ILE A 88 0.66 -10.41 12.45
C ILE A 88 0.76 -8.93 12.76
N VAL A 89 1.98 -8.38 12.64
CA VAL A 89 2.24 -6.95 12.70
C VAL A 89 2.60 -6.45 11.29
N ILE A 90 1.81 -5.52 10.77
CA ILE A 90 2.06 -4.83 9.51
C ILE A 90 2.53 -3.41 9.81
N LYS A 91 3.59 -2.97 9.13
CA LYS A 91 4.05 -1.57 9.18
C LYS A 91 4.04 -0.95 7.80
N TYR A 92 3.50 0.26 7.68
CA TYR A 92 3.33 0.96 6.40
C TYR A 92 3.45 2.48 6.54
N PRO A 93 3.82 3.20 5.46
CA PRO A 93 3.91 4.65 5.51
C PRO A 93 2.53 5.32 5.60
N LYS A 94 2.47 6.46 6.28
CA LYS A 94 1.28 7.33 6.25
C LYS A 94 1.26 8.15 4.95
N TYR A 95 0.33 7.86 4.05
CA TYR A 95 0.10 8.64 2.83
C TYR A 95 -1.38 8.61 2.40
N TRP A 96 -1.71 9.48 1.43
CA TRP A 96 -3.03 9.58 0.80
C TRP A 96 -2.84 9.89 -0.69
N THR A 97 -3.71 9.35 -1.54
CA THR A 97 -3.73 9.62 -2.99
C THR A 97 -5.20 9.72 -3.45
N PRO A 98 -5.51 10.54 -4.48
CA PRO A 98 -6.85 10.55 -5.06
C PRO A 98 -7.35 9.19 -5.54
N LEU A 99 -6.44 8.28 -5.93
CA LEU A 99 -6.78 6.92 -6.35
C LEU A 99 -7.29 6.03 -5.20
N ASP A 100 -6.90 6.34 -3.96
CA ASP A 100 -7.31 5.66 -2.73
C ASP A 100 -7.78 6.72 -1.72
N TRP A 101 -8.78 7.50 -2.13
CA TRP A 101 -9.27 8.64 -1.36
C TRP A 101 -9.84 8.27 0.01
N ASN A 102 -10.27 7.01 0.18
CA ASN A 102 -10.86 6.47 1.41
C ASN A 102 -9.90 5.58 2.22
N ASN A 103 -8.61 5.54 1.86
CA ASN A 103 -7.58 4.86 2.63
C ASN A 103 -7.80 3.34 2.82
N LYS A 104 -8.30 2.65 1.78
CA LYS A 104 -8.55 1.21 1.80
C LYS A 104 -7.39 0.36 1.29
N ILE A 105 -6.41 0.95 0.61
CA ILE A 105 -5.30 0.20 0.02
C ILE A 105 -3.98 0.66 0.64
N ARG A 106 -3.17 -0.28 1.13
CA ARG A 106 -1.92 0.04 1.83
C ARG A 106 -0.74 -0.79 1.35
N HIS A 107 0.27 -0.07 0.86
CA HIS A 107 1.59 -0.64 0.60
C HIS A 107 2.28 -0.96 1.92
N ILE A 108 2.59 -2.23 2.14
CA ILE A 108 3.29 -2.72 3.32
C ILE A 108 4.79 -2.44 3.16
N SER A 109 5.41 -1.91 4.21
CA SER A 109 6.84 -1.75 4.29
C SER A 109 7.55 -2.76 5.20
N LYS A 110 6.81 -3.41 6.10
CA LYS A 110 7.33 -4.48 6.94
C LYS A 110 6.22 -5.42 7.40
N VAL A 111 6.54 -6.70 7.51
CA VAL A 111 5.68 -7.72 8.14
C VAL A 111 6.49 -8.44 9.20
N GLU A 112 5.93 -8.56 10.40
CA GLU A 112 6.49 -9.32 11.51
C GLU A 112 5.49 -10.35 12.00
N PHE A 113 6.00 -11.52 12.40
CA PHE A 113 5.24 -12.63 12.96
C PHE A 113 6.14 -13.39 13.93
N ASP A 114 5.67 -13.65 15.15
CA ASP A 114 6.43 -14.35 16.19
C ASP A 114 7.88 -13.85 16.36
N ASP A 115 8.06 -12.53 16.50
CA ASP A 115 9.36 -11.84 16.60
C ASP A 115 10.29 -12.01 15.38
N GLU A 116 9.84 -12.65 14.30
CA GLU A 116 10.54 -12.79 13.03
C GLU A 116 10.11 -11.71 12.04
N VAL A 117 11.08 -11.10 11.36
CA VAL A 117 10.82 -10.17 10.25
C VAL A 117 10.72 -10.94 8.95
N LEU A 118 9.50 -11.10 8.43
CA LEU A 118 9.24 -11.83 7.18
C LEU A 118 9.53 -10.96 5.94
N PHE A 119 9.35 -9.65 6.06
CA PHE A 119 9.56 -8.69 4.99
C PHE A 119 9.96 -7.34 5.57
N ASN A 120 10.88 -6.62 4.92
CA ASN A 120 11.29 -5.27 5.32
C ASN A 120 11.87 -4.45 4.15
N GLU A 121 11.32 -3.26 3.91
CA GLU A 121 11.81 -2.24 2.98
C GLU A 121 11.97 -0.86 3.64
N LEU A 122 11.82 -0.78 4.97
CA LEU A 122 11.97 0.46 5.71
C LEU A 122 13.41 0.98 5.62
N LYS A 123 13.57 2.30 5.69
CA LYS A 123 14.90 2.90 5.82
C LYS A 123 15.50 2.63 7.20
N ASN A 124 16.78 2.27 7.19
CA ASN A 124 17.64 2.29 8.37
C ASN A 124 17.81 3.71 8.90
#